data_AF-A0A8U0M6S4-F1
#
_entry.id   AF-A0A8U0M6S4-F1
#
_cell.length_a   1.000
_cell.length_b   1.000
_cell.length_c   1.000
_cell.angle_alpha   90.00
_cell.angle_beta   90.00
_cell.angle_gamma   90.00
#
_symmetry.space_group_name_H-M   'P 1'
#
loop_
_entity.id
_entity.type
_entity.pdbx_description
1 polymer ?
#
loop_
_entity_poly.entity_id
_entity_poly.type
_entity_poly.pdbx_seq_one_letter_code
_entity_poly.pdbx_strand_id
1 'polypeptide(L)'
;MKFKILPSPSKQPLSNFTDFYDTYAPTLWGLILLANLPPSESETILANTLLKAWEQIQQPDSIDNYCLANILRIAYIEGLPISPALATAIRSGTG
;
A
#
# COMPACT_ATOMS: atom_id res chain seq x y z
N MET A 1 13.39 -11.37 -40.40
CA MET A 1 12.55 -11.66 -39.22
C MET A 1 12.74 -10.54 -38.22
N LYS A 2 11.71 -9.75 -37.92
CA LYS A 2 11.76 -8.66 -36.91
C LYS A 2 11.19 -9.22 -35.61
N PHE A 3 12.05 -9.42 -34.61
CA PHE A 3 11.59 -9.72 -33.25
C PHE A 3 10.93 -8.46 -32.69
N LYS A 4 9.60 -8.47 -32.57
CA LYS A 4 8.88 -7.49 -31.75
C LYS A 4 9.21 -7.83 -30.31
N ILE A 5 10.07 -7.02 -29.70
CA ILE A 5 10.26 -7.00 -28.25
C ILE A 5 8.90 -6.61 -27.68
N LEU A 6 8.21 -7.54 -27.00
CA LEU A 6 7.06 -7.19 -26.19
C LEU A 6 7.56 -6.19 -25.13
N PRO A 7 6.88 -5.04 -24.93
CA PRO A 7 7.18 -4.23 -23.78
C PRO A 7 6.97 -5.10 -22.54
N SER A 8 8.03 -5.22 -21.75
CA SER A 8 7.95 -5.73 -20.38
C SER A 8 6.83 -4.98 -19.65
N PRO A 9 6.09 -5.59 -18.70
CA PRO A 9 5.11 -4.87 -17.88
C PRO A 9 5.88 -3.92 -16.95
N SER A 10 6.39 -2.84 -17.51
CA SER A 10 6.80 -1.65 -16.80
C SER A 10 5.56 -1.16 -16.09
N LYS A 11 5.50 -1.38 -14.77
CA LYS A 11 4.51 -0.81 -13.84
C LYS A 11 4.21 0.61 -14.31
N GLN A 12 3.06 0.79 -14.94
CA GLN A 12 2.60 2.12 -15.27
C GLN A 12 2.51 2.88 -13.94
N PRO A 13 3.03 4.11 -13.85
CA PRO A 13 2.81 4.93 -12.67
C PRO A 13 1.30 5.01 -12.47
N LEU A 14 0.84 4.75 -11.24
CA LEU A 14 -0.57 4.76 -10.88
C LEU A 14 -1.15 6.11 -11.31
N SER A 15 -1.97 6.07 -12.36
CA SER A 15 -2.28 7.24 -13.17
C SER A 15 -3.38 8.11 -12.55
N ASN A 16 -4.10 7.55 -11.58
CA ASN A 16 -5.18 8.20 -10.86
C ASN A 16 -5.36 7.54 -9.47
N PHE A 17 -6.16 8.18 -8.61
CA PHE A 17 -6.41 7.71 -7.25
C PHE A 17 -7.12 6.34 -7.23
N THR A 18 -7.98 6.05 -8.21
CA THR A 18 -8.72 4.78 -8.30
C THR A 18 -7.77 3.61 -8.48
N ASP A 19 -6.82 3.70 -9.42
CA ASP A 19 -5.81 2.67 -9.62
C ASP A 19 -4.99 2.45 -8.34
N PHE A 20 -4.62 3.53 -7.65
CA PHE A 20 -3.88 3.49 -6.40
C PHE A 20 -4.68 2.79 -5.29
N TYR A 21 -5.94 3.17 -5.15
CA TYR A 21 -6.86 2.59 -4.18
C TYR A 21 -7.04 1.09 -4.44
N ASP A 22 -7.37 0.70 -5.67
CA ASP A 22 -7.60 -0.69 -6.05
C ASP A 22 -6.35 -1.56 -5.87
N THR A 23 -5.16 -0.98 -6.06
CA THR A 23 -3.89 -1.68 -5.87
C THR A 23 -3.57 -1.95 -4.40
N TYR A 24 -3.79 -0.97 -3.51
CA TYR A 24 -3.26 -1.03 -2.14
C TYR A 24 -4.32 -1.25 -1.06
N ALA A 25 -5.56 -0.78 -1.26
CA ALA A 25 -6.60 -0.87 -0.26
C ALA A 25 -6.92 -2.32 0.18
N PRO A 26 -7.04 -3.32 -0.72
CA PRO A 26 -7.35 -4.68 -0.30
C PRO A 26 -6.27 -5.28 0.62
N THR A 27 -4.99 -5.09 0.27
CA THR A 27 -3.87 -5.60 1.06
C THR A 27 -3.77 -4.87 2.40
N LEU A 28 -3.89 -3.54 2.39
CA LEU A 28 -3.83 -2.74 3.60
C LEU A 28 -5.00 -3.07 4.55
N TRP A 29 -6.21 -3.24 4.02
CA TRP A 29 -7.37 -3.65 4.80
C TRP A 29 -7.17 -5.00 5.46
N GLY A 30 -6.67 -6.00 4.71
CA GLY A 30 -6.35 -7.31 5.26
C GLY A 30 -5.38 -7.22 6.44
N LEU A 31 -4.35 -6.37 6.36
CA LEU A 31 -3.39 -6.16 7.44
C LEU A 31 -4.01 -5.44 8.64
N ILE A 32 -4.85 -4.42 8.41
CA ILE A 32 -5.57 -3.72 9.48
C ILE A 32 -6.49 -4.68 10.24
N LEU A 33 -7.21 -5.56 9.54
CA LEU A 33 -8.09 -6.54 10.19
C LEU A 33 -7.32 -7.51 11.10
N LEU A 34 -6.07 -7.85 10.77
CA LEU A 34 -5.23 -8.69 11.63
C LEU A 34 -4.83 -8.00 12.94
N ALA A 35 -4.96 -6.68 13.04
CA ALA A 35 -4.70 -5.94 14.27
C ALA A 35 -5.84 -6.05 15.29
N ASN A 36 -7.01 -6.59 14.90
CA ASN A 36 -8.17 -6.79 15.76
C ASN A 36 -8.60 -5.52 16.53
N LEU A 37 -8.54 -4.38 15.84
CA LEU A 37 -9.00 -3.09 16.35
C LEU A 37 -10.52 -2.96 16.21
N PRO A 38 -11.16 -2.05 16.96
CA PRO A 38 -12.55 -1.66 16.70
C PRO A 38 -12.75 -1.29 15.22
N PRO A 39 -13.91 -1.60 14.61
CA PRO A 39 -14.17 -1.29 13.20
C PRO A 39 -13.96 0.19 12.86
N SER A 40 -14.42 1.10 13.73
CA SER A 40 -14.26 2.55 13.54
C SER A 40 -12.80 3.00 13.49
N GLU A 41 -11.94 2.39 14.32
CA GLU A 41 -10.50 2.68 14.31
C GLU A 41 -9.83 2.11 13.06
N SER A 42 -10.22 0.89 12.67
CA SER A 42 -9.72 0.22 11.47
C SER A 42 -10.02 1.03 10.20
N GLU A 43 -11.25 1.51 10.05
CA GLU A 43 -11.67 2.35 8.93
C GLU A 43 -10.93 3.69 8.92
N THR A 44 -10.74 4.31 10.09
CA THR A 44 -10.00 5.58 10.23
C THR A 44 -8.55 5.42 9.79
N ILE A 45 -7.89 4.34 10.24
CA ILE A 45 -6.50 4.03 9.85
C ILE A 45 -6.42 3.81 8.34
N LEU A 46 -7.34 3.03 7.75
CA LEU A 46 -7.36 2.77 6.31
C LEU A 46 -7.49 4.08 5.51
N ALA A 47 -8.50 4.90 5.83
CA ALA A 47 -8.79 6.13 5.11
C ALA A 47 -7.64 7.12 5.19
N ASN A 48 -7.13 7.39 6.39
CA ASN A 48 -6.03 8.33 6.59
C ASN A 48 -4.74 7.86 5.92
N THR A 49 -4.46 6.56 5.99
CA THR A 49 -3.26 5.98 5.37
C THR A 49 -3.27 6.16 3.86
N LEU A 50 -4.38 5.80 3.20
CA LEU A 50 -4.51 5.89 1.75
C LEU A 50 -4.46 7.35 1.27
N LEU A 51 -5.08 8.26 2.02
CA LEU A 51 -5.08 9.68 1.67
C LEU A 51 -3.68 10.30 1.79
N LYS A 52 -2.99 10.08 2.91
CA LYS A 52 -1.61 10.56 3.12
C LYS A 52 -0.60 9.91 2.17
N ALA A 53 -0.78 8.62 1.86
CA ALA A 53 0.06 7.93 0.89
C ALA A 53 -0.13 8.48 -0.52
N TRP A 54 -1.39 8.75 -0.91
CA TRP A 54 -1.69 9.39 -2.19
C TRP A 54 -1.07 10.78 -2.30
N GLU A 55 -1.21 11.61 -1.26
CA GLU A 55 -0.59 12.94 -1.22
C GLU A 55 0.94 12.88 -1.37
N GLN A 56 1.61 11.92 -0.73
CA GLN A 56 3.06 11.74 -0.86
C GLN A 56 3.49 11.32 -2.27
N ILE A 57 2.69 10.50 -2.95
CA ILE A 57 2.96 10.07 -4.33
C ILE A 57 2.86 11.22 -5.32
N GLN A 58 1.97 12.18 -5.06
CA GLN A 58 1.83 13.38 -5.89
C GLN A 58 3.00 14.37 -5.72
N GLN A 59 3.88 14.18 -4.73
CA GLN A 59 5.05 15.04 -4.54
C GLN A 59 6.19 14.62 -5.48
N PRO A 60 6.75 15.57 -6.26
CA PRO A 60 7.77 15.27 -7.27
C PRO A 60 9.12 14.85 -6.70
N ASP A 61 9.38 15.09 -5.41
CA ASP A 61 10.69 14.86 -4.77
C ASP A 61 10.79 13.54 -3.99
N SER A 62 9.70 12.77 -3.87
CA SER A 62 9.72 11.56 -3.04
C SER A 62 10.22 10.34 -3.83
N ILE A 63 11.50 10.06 -3.62
CA ILE A 63 12.27 9.00 -4.30
C ILE A 63 11.77 7.58 -3.92
N ASP A 64 10.97 7.43 -2.85
CA ASP A 64 10.50 6.14 -2.31
C ASP A 64 9.03 5.78 -2.65
N ASN A 65 8.44 6.44 -3.64
CA ASN A 65 6.99 6.67 -3.69
C ASN A 65 6.05 5.48 -3.96
N TYR A 66 6.49 4.37 -4.53
CA TYR A 66 5.55 3.36 -5.07
C TYR A 66 5.71 1.99 -4.41
N CYS A 67 5.91 1.95 -3.09
CA CYS A 67 6.09 0.70 -2.37
C CYS A 67 5.09 0.57 -1.21
N LEU A 68 4.50 -0.63 -1.10
CA LEU A 68 3.67 -1.04 0.04
C LEU A 68 4.35 -0.77 1.38
N ALA A 69 5.69 -0.84 1.45
CA ALA A 69 6.45 -0.52 2.65
C ALA A 69 6.22 0.93 3.15
N ASN A 70 6.14 1.92 2.25
CA ASN A 70 5.87 3.29 2.66
C ASN A 70 4.41 3.44 3.14
N ILE A 71 3.46 2.77 2.48
CA ILE A 71 2.05 2.75 2.90
C ILE A 71 1.91 2.15 4.30
N LEU A 72 2.62 1.06 4.58
CA LEU A 72 2.63 0.45 5.91
C LEU A 72 3.30 1.34 6.96
N ARG A 73 4.38 2.04 6.60
CA ARG A 73 4.99 3.05 7.48
C ARG A 73 3.98 4.13 7.88
N ILE A 74 3.18 4.62 6.92
CA ILE A 74 2.12 5.59 7.20
C ILE A 74 1.05 4.95 8.09
N ALA A 75 0.61 3.72 7.81
CA ALA A 75 -0.38 3.03 8.65
C ALA A 75 0.06 2.90 10.10
N TYR A 76 1.34 2.62 10.36
CA TYR A 76 1.88 2.59 11.72
C TYR A 76 1.86 3.97 12.40
N ILE A 77 2.09 5.05 11.65
CA ILE A 77 1.95 6.42 12.16
C ILE A 77 0.49 6.75 12.49
N GLU A 78 -0.45 6.25 11.69
CA GLU A 78 -1.89 6.40 11.94
C GLU A 78 -2.43 5.55 13.09
N GLY A 79 -1.59 4.70 13.70
CA GLY A 79 -1.95 3.92 14.88
C GLY A 79 -2.19 2.43 14.64
N LEU A 80 -1.85 1.91 13.44
CA LEU A 80 -1.80 0.46 13.25
C LEU A 80 -0.75 -0.14 14.22
N PRO A 81 -1.09 -1.12 15.06
CA PRO A 81 -0.13 -1.72 15.96
C PRO A 81 0.86 -2.60 15.19
N ILE A 82 2.12 -2.58 15.63
CA ILE A 82 3.15 -3.49 15.14
C ILE A 82 2.88 -4.87 15.75
N SER A 83 2.10 -5.68 15.04
CA SER A 83 1.79 -7.04 15.47
C SER A 83 2.78 -8.05 14.88
N PRO A 84 3.25 -9.05 15.66
CA PRO A 84 4.03 -10.16 15.11
C PRO A 84 3.24 -10.97 14.06
N ALA A 85 1.91 -10.97 14.11
CA ALA A 85 1.07 -11.54 13.06
C ALA A 85 1.21 -10.76 11.75
N LEU A 86 1.30 -9.44 11.82
CA LEU A 86 1.57 -8.56 10.67
C LEU A 86 2.97 -8.82 10.09
N ALA A 87 3.97 -8.93 10.96
CA ALA A 87 5.34 -9.27 10.56
C ALA A 87 5.48 -10.67 9.94
N THR A 88 4.54 -11.57 10.24
CA THR A 88 4.48 -12.92 9.67
C THR A 88 3.76 -12.91 8.31
N ALA A 89 2.63 -12.21 8.20
CA ALA A 89 1.88 -12.05 6.97
C ALA A 89 2.70 -11.40 5.84
N ILE A 90 3.54 -10.41 6.17
CA ILE A 90 4.45 -9.77 5.20
C ILE A 90 5.51 -10.76 4.67
N ARG A 91 5.94 -11.73 5.48
CA ARG A 91 6.96 -12.73 5.09
C ARG A 91 6.40 -13.88 4.25
N SER A 92 5.11 -14.17 4.34
CA SER A 92 4.47 -15.25 3.59
C SER A 92 3.92 -14.84 2.22
N GLY A 93 3.94 -13.55 1.88
CA GLY A 93 3.47 -13.02 0.58
C GLY A 93 4.48 -13.04 -0.57
N THR A 94 5.67 -13.62 -0.39
CA THR A 94 6.73 -13.75 -1.42
C THR A 94 6.92 -15.21 -1.86
N GLY A 95 5.82 -15.91 -2.14
CA GLY A 95 5.81 -17.28 -2.67
C GLY A 95 5.31 -17.33 -4.10
#